data_AF-A0A1T5A0J0-F1
#
_entry.id   AF-A0A1T5A0J0-F1
#
_cell.length_a   1.000
_cell.length_b   1.000
_cell.length_c   1.000
_cell.angle_alpha   90.00
_cell.angle_beta   90.00
_cell.angle_gamma   90.00
#
_symmetry.space_group_name_H-M   'P 1'
#
loop_
_entity.id
_entity.type
_entity.pdbx_description
1 polymer ?
#
loop_
_entity_poly.entity_id
_entity_poly.type
_entity_poly.pdbx_seq_one_letter_code
_entity_poly.pdbx_strand_id
1 'polypeptide(L)' 'MIIGIEKLSKEQKDLMFRTNELHTKCVGNDYKDGMKITKVWLDENNTVCVKLRNGEWYHYYENDTWA' A
#
# COMPACT_ATOMS: atom_id res chain seq x y z
N MET A 1 -15.51 2.90 4.38
CA MET A 1 -14.05 2.88 4.60
C MET A 1 -13.74 1.95 5.77
N ILE A 2 -13.08 0.82 5.50
CA ILE A 2 -12.59 -0.11 6.53
C ILE A 2 -11.13 0.24 6.80
N ILE A 3 -10.75 0.48 8.05
CA ILE A 3 -9.40 0.93 8.42
C ILE A 3 -8.68 -0.18 9.19
N GLY A 4 -7.40 -0.41 8.87
CA GLY A 4 -6.52 -1.34 9.60
C GLY A 4 -6.16 -2.61 8.83
N ILE A 5 -4.89 -3.02 8.91
CA ILE A 5 -4.35 -4.22 8.24
C ILE A 5 -5.13 -5.47 8.67
N GLU A 6 -5.52 -5.55 9.94
CA GLU A 6 -6.24 -6.68 10.51
C GLU A 6 -7.60 -6.93 9.86
N LYS A 7 -8.18 -5.90 9.23
CA LYS A 7 -9.47 -5.99 8.53
C LYS A 7 -9.36 -6.43 7.07
N LEU A 8 -8.15 -6.45 6.51
CA LEU A 8 -7.91 -6.92 5.15
C LEU A 8 -8.00 -8.45 5.10
N SER A 9 -8.56 -8.97 4.00
CA SER A 9 -8.46 -10.38 3.65
C SER A 9 -7.00 -10.78 3.42
N LYS A 10 -6.73 -12.09 3.37
CA LYS A 10 -5.38 -12.58 3.07
C LYS A 10 -4.90 -12.08 1.71
N GLU A 11 -5.74 -12.15 0.69
CA GLU A 11 -5.40 -11.68 -0.67
C GLU A 11 -5.11 -10.19 -0.71
N GLN A 12 -5.87 -9.37 0.03
CA GLN A 12 -5.63 -7.93 0.13
C GLN A 12 -4.31 -7.62 0.84
N LYS A 13 -3.93 -8.40 1.87
CA LYS A 13 -2.62 -8.28 2.53
C LYS A 13 -1.50 -8.66 1.58
N ASP A 14 -1.66 -9.76 0.85
CA ASP A 14 -0.66 -10.26 -0.10
C ASP A 14 -0.45 -9.23 -1.22
N LEU A 15 -1.54 -8.66 -1.76
CA LEU A 15 -1.50 -7.52 -2.70
C LEU A 15 -0.77 -6.32 -2.08
N MET A 16 -1.15 -5.93 -0.86
CA MET A 16 -0.54 -4.78 -0.19
C MET A 16 0.98 -4.92 -0.06
N PHE A 17 1.45 -6.08 0.40
CA PHE A 17 2.88 -6.30 0.61
C PHE A 17 3.64 -6.41 -0.71
N ARG A 18 3.12 -7.14 -1.70
CA ARG A 18 3.81 -7.31 -2.99
C ARG A 18 3.91 -6.00 -3.77
N THR A 19 2.84 -5.20 -3.83
CA THR A 19 2.84 -3.91 -4.53
C THR A 19 3.75 -2.90 -3.82
N ASN A 20 3.72 -2.83 -2.48
CA ASN A 20 4.63 -1.94 -1.75
C ASN A 20 6.10 -2.34 -1.92
N GLU A 21 6.39 -3.64 -1.96
CA GLU A 21 7.75 -4.12 -2.19
C GLU A 21 8.26 -3.69 -3.58
N LEU A 22 7.44 -3.85 -4.63
CA LEU A 22 7.76 -3.40 -5.98
C LEU A 22 7.95 -1.88 -6.04
N HIS A 23 7.01 -1.12 -5.48
CA HIS A 23 7.09 0.32 -5.41
C HIS A 23 8.37 0.78 -4.69
N THR A 24 8.72 0.15 -3.56
CA THR A 24 9.95 0.45 -2.81
C THR A 24 11.23 0.10 -3.59
N LYS A 25 11.20 -0.92 -4.45
CA LYS A 25 12.34 -1.28 -5.32
C LYS A 25 12.54 -0.28 -6.44
N CYS A 26 11.48 0.40 -6.92
CA CYS A 26 11.55 1.38 -7.99
C CYS A 26 12.09 2.76 -7.54
N VAL A 27 12.04 3.07 -6.24
CA VAL A 27 12.55 4.35 -5.73
C VAL A 27 14.03 4.28 -5.37
N GLY A 28 14.72 5.42 -5.42
CA GLY A 28 16.12 5.54 -4.99
C GLY A 28 16.30 5.20 -3.51
N ASN A 29 17.51 4.79 -3.12
CA ASN A 29 17.80 4.35 -1.74
C ASN A 29 17.40 5.40 -0.68
N ASP A 30 17.58 6.69 -0.96
CA ASP A 30 17.26 7.79 -0.05
C ASP A 30 15.76 7.90 0.25
N TYR A 31 14.91 7.38 -0.64
CA TYR A 31 13.46 7.44 -0.53
C TYR A 31 12.85 6.21 0.16
N LYS A 32 13.61 5.12 0.32
CA LYS A 32 13.09 3.85 0.84
C LYS A 32 12.55 3.92 2.27
N ASP A 33 13.15 4.74 3.13
CA ASP A 33 12.62 4.90 4.50
C ASP A 33 11.22 5.53 4.51
N GLY A 34 10.93 6.37 3.52
CA GLY A 34 9.63 6.98 3.28
C GLY A 34 8.55 5.98 2.86
N MET A 35 8.93 4.83 2.29
CA MET A 35 8.01 3.82 1.73
C MET A 35 7.40 2.87 2.77
N LYS A 36 7.67 3.07 4.06
CA LYS A 36 7.07 2.28 5.13
C LYS A 36 5.57 2.59 5.23
N ILE A 37 4.72 1.58 5.12
CA ILE A 37 3.28 1.71 5.33
C ILE A 37 3.01 2.09 6.79
N THR A 38 2.27 3.17 6.99
CA THR A 38 1.86 3.68 8.32
C THR A 38 0.37 3.51 8.58
N LYS A 39 -0.45 3.51 7.53
CA LYS A 39 -1.89 3.23 7.60
C LYS A 39 -2.35 2.49 6.35
N VAL A 40 -3.42 1.71 6.50
CA VAL A 40 -4.12 1.06 5.38
C VAL A 40 -5.63 1.19 5.58
N TRP A 41 -6.36 1.30 4.49
CA TRP A 41 -7.81 1.22 4.48
C TRP A 41 -8.32 0.65 3.15
N LEU A 42 -9.59 0.26 3.13
CA LEU A 42 -10.33 -0.06 1.91
C LEU A 42 -11.23 1.12 1.54
N ASP A 43 -11.18 1.52 0.27
CA ASP A 43 -12.11 2.50 -0.29
C ASP A 43 -13.51 1.89 -0.52
N GLU A 44 -14.41 2.65 -1.15
CA GLU A 44 -15.76 2.22 -1.46
C GLU A 44 -15.82 1.12 -2.53
N ASN A 45 -14.76 0.96 -3.31
CA ASN A 45 -14.61 -0.04 -4.37
C ASN A 45 -13.83 -1.28 -3.91
N ASN A 46 -13.55 -1.41 -2.60
CA ASN A 46 -12.74 -2.48 -2.03
C ASN A 46 -11.26 -2.48 -2.49
N THR A 47 -10.76 -1.32 -2.93
CA THR A 47 -9.37 -1.07 -3.30
C THR A 47 -8.50 -0.90 -2.06
N VAL A 48 -7.34 -1.55 -2.04
CA VAL A 48 -6.36 -1.40 -0.96
C VAL A 48 -5.67 -0.04 -1.08
N CYS A 49 -5.85 0.81 -0.07
CA CYS A 49 -5.25 2.13 0.02
C CYS A 49 -4.21 2.13 1.13
N VAL A 50 -3.01 2.66 0.89
CA VAL A 50 -1.96 2.76 1.91
C VAL A 50 -1.50 4.21 2.08
N LYS A 51 -1.16 4.59 3.30
CA LYS A 51 -0.41 5.82 3.59
C LYS A 51 1.01 5.46 4.00
N LEU A 52 1.97 6.08 3.36
CA LEU A 52 3.40 5.86 3.57
C LEU A 52 3.97 6.86 4.58
N ARG A 53 5.18 6.58 5.08
CA ARG A 53 5.86 7.40 6.10
C ARG A 53 6.22 8.78 5.57
N ASN A 54 6.51 8.90 4.28
CA ASN A 54 6.76 10.19 3.61
C ASN A 54 5.50 11.09 3.54
N GLY A 55 4.33 10.59 3.95
CA GLY A 55 3.07 11.33 3.99
C GLY A 55 2.18 11.12 2.77
N GLU A 56 2.73 10.54 1.70
CA GLU A 56 1.98 10.18 0.49
C GLU A 56 1.07 8.98 0.75
N TRP A 57 0.07 8.82 -0.11
CA TRP A 57 -0.83 7.70 -0.08
C TRP A 57 -1.15 7.26 -1.50
N TYR A 58 -1.43 5.96 -1.65
CA TYR A 58 -1.61 5.32 -2.94
C TYR A 58 -2.74 4.28 -2.89
N HIS A 59 -3.40 4.11 -4.02
CA HIS A 59 -4.20 2.94 -4.35
C HIS A 59 -3.29 1.85 -4.89
N TYR A 60 -3.43 0.62 -4.37
CA TYR A 60 -2.76 -0.56 -4.92
C TYR A 60 -3.77 -1.40 -5.68
N TYR A 61 -3.48 -1.60 -6.96
CA TYR A 61 -4.33 -2.33 -7.90
C TYR A 61 -3.87 -3.77 -8.08
N GLU A 62 -4.80 -4.64 -8.47
CA GLU A 62 -4.55 -6.09 -8.61
C GLU A 62 -3.42 -6.47 -9.57
N ASN A 63 -3.08 -5.58 -10.50
CA ASN A 63 -1.98 -5.72 -11.47
C ASN A 63 -0.62 -5.22 -10.93
N ASP A 64 -0.50 -5.04 -9.62
CA ASP A 64 0.72 -4.58 -8.93
C ASP A 64 1.16 -3.15 -9.28
N THR A 65 0.23 -2.35 -9.80
CA THR A 65 0.43 -0.93 -10.02
C THR A 65 -0.11 -0.10 -8.88
N TRP A 66 0.36 1.15 -8.80
CA TRP A 66 -0.08 2.12 -7.80
C TRP A 66 -0.39 3.47 -8.44
N ALA A 67 -1.36 4.19 -7.87
CA ALA A 67 -1.71 5.57 -8.25
C ALA A 67 -2.13 6.40 -7.04
#